data_AF-A0A813PL05-F1
#
_entry.id   AF-A0A813PL05-F1
#
_cell.length_a   1.000
_cell.length_b   1.000
_cell.length_c   1.000
_cell.angle_alpha   90.00
_cell.angle_beta   90.00
_cell.angle_gamma   90.00
#
_symmetry.space_group_name_H-M   'P 1'
#
loop_
_entity.id
_entity.type
_entity.pdbx_description
1 polymer ?
#
loop_
_entity_poly.entity_id
_entity_poly.type
_entity_poly.pdbx_seq_one_letter_code
_entity_poly.pdbx_strand_id
1 'polypeptide(L)'
;MKSYSCPAGVCNFHQAKLGDGHNGSISLRQLMTQLNQTNAKIDILKIDIEYGEYPFLHAFFSNNEFNRKQQPVYIRQILVEVHLDKDRILETNALFHLLNSQNYVIFHKDINQLFPYYACEYALLRLNRAFFRENLS
;
A
#
# COMPACT_ATOMS: atom_id res chain seq x y z
N MET A 1 1.98 29.36 -1.12
CA MET A 1 1.21 28.20 -1.63
C MET A 1 -0.14 28.24 -0.92
N LYS A 2 -1.27 28.47 -1.62
CA LYS A 2 -2.60 28.47 -0.97
C LYS A 2 -2.94 27.01 -0.64
N SER A 3 -3.03 26.65 0.63
CA SER A 3 -3.54 25.36 1.03
C SER A 3 -5.02 25.30 0.66
N TYR A 4 -5.40 24.32 -0.14
CA TYR A 4 -6.80 24.04 -0.42
C TYR A 4 -7.39 23.42 0.84
N SER A 5 -8.28 24.12 1.53
CA SER A 5 -9.01 23.55 2.66
C SER A 5 -10.14 22.67 2.14
N CYS A 6 -10.19 21.41 2.58
CA CYS A 6 -11.32 20.55 2.25
C CYS A 6 -12.60 21.10 2.92
N PRO A 7 -13.75 21.14 2.23
CA PRO A 7 -14.99 21.57 2.85
C PRO A 7 -15.32 20.75 4.09
N ALA A 8 -15.88 21.41 5.10
CA ALA A 8 -16.30 20.74 6.34
C ALA A 8 -17.27 19.59 6.03
N GLY A 9 -17.02 18.42 6.61
CA GLY A 9 -17.84 17.23 6.41
C GLY A 9 -17.54 16.41 5.14
N VAL A 10 -16.62 16.85 4.28
CA VAL A 10 -16.21 16.09 3.08
C VAL A 10 -15.00 15.19 3.34
N CYS A 11 -14.03 15.66 4.13
CA CYS A 11 -12.84 14.89 4.50
C CYS A 11 -12.50 15.09 5.97
N ASN A 12 -12.17 13.99 6.65
CA ASN A 12 -11.61 14.00 7.98
C ASN A 12 -10.14 13.57 7.87
N PHE A 13 -9.24 14.46 8.28
CA PHE A 13 -7.82 14.16 8.30
C PHE A 13 -7.44 13.59 9.65
N HIS A 14 -6.70 12.48 9.62
CA HIS A 14 -6.13 11.84 10.79
C HIS A 14 -4.65 11.64 10.55
N GLN A 15 -3.83 11.92 11.57
CA GLN A 15 -2.40 11.69 11.53
C GLN A 15 -2.04 10.60 12.53
N ALA A 16 -1.29 9.61 12.06
CA ALA A 16 -0.77 8.54 12.88
C ALA A 16 0.61 8.13 12.37
N LYS A 17 1.42 7.59 13.28
CA LYS A 17 2.70 6.97 12.95
C LYS A 17 2.47 5.47 12.83
N LEU A 18 2.69 4.89 11.64
CA LEU A 18 2.52 3.45 11.44
C LEU A 18 3.77 2.67 11.84
N GLY A 19 3.58 1.49 12.46
CA GLY A 19 4.68 0.63 12.90
C GLY A 19 4.23 -0.53 13.79
N ASP A 20 5.18 -1.10 14.53
CA ASP A 20 5.01 -2.30 15.35
C ASP A 20 4.57 -2.04 16.81
N GLY A 21 4.30 -0.78 17.17
CA GLY A 21 3.94 -0.38 18.53
C GLY A 21 5.06 0.32 19.28
N HIS A 22 6.30 0.29 18.79
CA HIS A 22 7.41 1.00 19.42
C HIS A 22 7.44 2.50 19.05
N ASN A 23 8.00 3.33 19.92
CA ASN A 23 8.20 4.78 19.70
C ASN A 23 6.92 5.53 19.27
N GLY A 24 5.79 5.18 19.88
CA GLY A 24 4.48 5.79 19.62
C GLY A 24 3.88 5.44 18.25
N SER A 25 4.43 4.44 17.56
CA SER A 25 3.82 3.90 16.34
C SER A 25 2.63 3.00 16.68
N ILE A 26 1.69 2.86 15.75
CA ILE A 26 0.54 1.95 15.84
C ILE A 26 0.45 1.12 14.56
N SER A 27 -0.04 -0.11 14.67
CA SER A 27 -0.41 -0.90 13.49
C SER A 27 -1.54 -0.23 12.72
N LEU A 28 -1.65 -0.51 11.43
CA LEU A 28 -2.78 -0.02 10.64
C LEU A 28 -4.11 -0.52 11.21
N ARG A 29 -4.14 -1.74 11.76
CA ARG A 29 -5.33 -2.26 12.44
C ARG A 29 -5.74 -1.40 13.64
N GLN A 30 -4.79 -1.03 14.50
CA GLN A 30 -5.08 -0.18 15.66
C GLN A 30 -5.61 1.18 15.20
N LEU A 31 -5.02 1.76 14.14
CA LEU A 31 -5.52 2.99 13.54
C LEU A 31 -6.97 2.81 13.04
N MET A 32 -7.26 1.76 12.28
CA MET A 32 -8.60 1.49 11.78
C MET A 32 -9.62 1.31 12.92
N THR A 33 -9.24 0.64 14.01
CA THR A 33 -10.09 0.53 15.21
C THR A 33 -10.33 1.89 15.87
N GLN A 34 -9.31 2.73 16.01
CA GLN A 34 -9.44 4.09 16.57
C GLN A 34 -10.33 4.99 15.71
N LEU A 35 -10.32 4.79 14.38
CA LEU A 35 -11.17 5.51 13.43
C LEU A 35 -12.58 4.89 13.29
N ASN A 36 -12.90 3.86 14.09
CA ASN A 36 -14.15 3.11 14.02
C ASN A 36 -14.41 2.48 12.63
N GLN A 37 -13.35 2.02 11.97
CA GLN A 37 -13.31 1.46 10.61
C GLN A 37 -13.02 -0.06 10.64
N THR A 38 -13.63 -0.81 11.55
CA THR A 38 -13.28 -2.23 11.85
C THR A 38 -13.67 -3.26 10.77
N ASN A 39 -14.58 -2.90 9.86
CA ASN A 39 -14.96 -3.68 8.67
C ASN A 39 -14.79 -2.88 7.38
N ALA A 40 -13.97 -1.83 7.43
CA ALA A 40 -13.89 -0.91 6.33
C ALA A 40 -13.06 -1.46 5.17
N LYS A 41 -13.51 -1.06 3.99
CA LYS A 41 -12.79 -1.24 2.74
C LYS A 41 -11.95 -0.01 2.50
N ILE A 42 -10.64 -0.17 2.38
CA ILE A 42 -9.76 0.88 1.90
C ILE A 42 -9.84 0.85 0.38
N ASP A 43 -10.48 1.86 -0.22
CA ASP A 43 -10.57 1.93 -1.67
C ASP A 43 -9.23 2.27 -2.31
N ILE A 44 -8.47 3.17 -1.68
CA ILE A 44 -7.16 3.59 -2.15
C ILE A 44 -6.23 3.70 -0.94
N LEU A 45 -5.09 3.02 -1.01
CA LEU A 45 -3.95 3.21 -0.12
C LEU A 45 -2.81 3.83 -0.95
N LYS A 46 -2.41 5.06 -0.65
CA LYS A 46 -1.19 5.65 -1.23
C LYS A 46 -0.01 5.50 -0.28
N ILE A 47 1.13 5.09 -0.81
CA ILE A 47 2.42 4.93 -0.11
C ILE A 47 3.45 5.75 -0.87
N ASP A 48 4.01 6.72 -0.17
CA ASP A 48 4.99 7.67 -0.67
C ASP A 48 5.97 7.87 0.49
N ILE A 49 7.03 7.05 0.47
CA ILE A 49 8.04 6.97 1.52
C ILE A 49 9.40 6.75 0.89
N GLU A 50 10.38 7.52 1.31
CA GLU A 50 11.75 7.49 0.79
C GLU A 50 12.45 6.18 1.18
N TYR A 51 12.64 5.27 0.23
CA TYR A 51 13.29 3.94 0.37
C TYR A 51 12.67 2.98 1.42
N GLY A 52 11.58 3.38 2.07
CA GLY A 52 10.92 2.62 3.12
C GLY A 52 9.90 1.59 2.60
N GLU A 53 9.57 1.63 1.32
CA GLU A 53 8.50 0.85 0.69
C GLU A 53 8.75 -0.65 0.74
N TYR A 54 10.00 -1.08 0.58
CA TYR A 54 10.38 -2.50 0.60
C TYR A 54 10.11 -3.14 1.97
N PRO A 55 10.74 -2.70 3.08
CA PRO A 55 10.48 -3.28 4.38
C PRO A 55 9.04 -3.04 4.84
N PHE A 56 8.44 -1.89 4.50
CA PHE A 56 7.05 -1.59 4.83
C PHE A 56 6.12 -2.60 4.17
N LEU A 57 6.13 -2.73 2.84
CA LEU A 57 5.22 -3.63 2.13
C LEU A 57 5.47 -5.10 2.46
N HIS A 58 6.73 -5.48 2.68
CA HIS A 58 7.05 -6.83 3.12
C HIS A 58 6.43 -7.14 4.48
N ALA A 59 6.62 -6.27 5.49
CA ALA A 59 6.00 -6.43 6.80
C ALA A 59 4.47 -6.38 6.72
N PHE A 60 3.94 -5.44 5.94
CA PHE A 60 2.52 -5.20 5.74
C PHE A 60 1.77 -6.44 5.24
N PHE A 61 2.33 -7.15 4.25
CA PHE A 61 1.72 -8.37 3.70
C PHE A 61 2.13 -9.66 4.42
N SER A 62 3.36 -9.75 4.95
CA SER A 62 3.87 -10.97 5.58
C SER A 62 3.32 -11.19 6.99
N ASN A 63 3.06 -10.13 7.75
CA ASN A 63 2.59 -10.23 9.14
C ASN A 63 1.12 -10.65 9.27
N ASN A 64 0.45 -10.97 8.15
CA ASN A 64 -0.96 -11.35 8.11
C ASN A 64 -1.87 -10.37 8.86
N GLU A 65 -1.50 -9.08 8.94
CA GLU A 65 -2.35 -8.04 9.56
C GLU A 65 -3.75 -8.00 8.92
N PHE A 66 -3.87 -8.53 7.71
CA PHE A 66 -5.10 -8.62 6.91
C PHE A 66 -5.69 -10.02 6.76
N ASN A 67 -4.95 -11.09 7.09
CA ASN A 67 -5.41 -12.48 6.89
C ASN A 67 -5.81 -13.19 8.20
N ARG A 68 -5.77 -12.50 9.35
CA ARG A 68 -6.35 -13.05 10.58
C ARG A 68 -7.86 -13.14 10.43
N LYS A 69 -8.39 -14.36 10.56
CA LYS A 69 -9.81 -14.77 10.38
C LYS A 69 -10.88 -13.86 11.02
N GLN A 70 -10.51 -12.99 11.96
CA GLN A 70 -11.46 -12.21 12.74
C GLN A 70 -11.79 -10.83 12.14
N GLN A 71 -10.85 -10.17 11.43
CA GLN A 71 -11.08 -8.85 10.80
C GLN A 71 -10.07 -8.61 9.65
N PRO A 72 -10.39 -8.99 8.41
CA PRO A 72 -9.53 -8.71 7.26
C PRO A 72 -9.75 -7.28 6.78
N VAL A 73 -8.73 -6.43 6.82
CA VAL A 73 -8.83 -5.14 6.11
C VAL A 73 -8.64 -5.41 4.60
N TYR A 74 -9.56 -4.90 3.81
CA TYR A 74 -9.52 -5.09 2.36
C TYR A 74 -9.04 -3.79 1.71
N ILE A 75 -7.95 -3.87 0.95
CA ILE A 75 -7.48 -2.77 0.11
C ILE A 75 -7.81 -3.09 -1.34
N ARG A 76 -8.46 -2.16 -2.03
CA ARG A 76 -8.86 -2.31 -3.44
C ARG A 76 -7.75 -1.85 -4.37
N GLN A 77 -7.19 -0.67 -4.12
CA GLN A 77 -6.12 -0.09 -4.91
C GLN A 77 -4.94 0.30 -4.02
N ILE A 78 -3.74 0.08 -4.53
CA ILE A 78 -2.49 0.56 -3.93
C ILE A 78 -1.84 1.48 -4.96
N LEU A 79 -1.53 2.69 -4.52
CA LEU A 79 -0.67 3.63 -5.24
C LEU A 79 0.65 3.64 -4.48
N VAL A 80 1.76 3.29 -5.13
CA VAL A 80 3.05 3.24 -4.46
C VAL A 80 4.14 3.81 -5.34
N GLU A 81 4.90 4.74 -4.79
CA GLU A 81 6.19 5.11 -5.33
C GLU A 81 7.22 4.04 -4.95
N VAL A 82 7.90 3.49 -5.96
CA VAL A 82 8.99 2.53 -5.76
C VAL A 82 10.29 3.20 -6.17
N HIS A 83 11.22 3.29 -5.22
CA HIS A 83 12.57 3.79 -5.42
C HIS A 83 13.41 2.73 -6.11
N LEU A 84 13.78 3.00 -7.35
CA LEU A 84 14.56 2.12 -8.21
C LEU A 84 16.05 2.34 -7.98
N ASP A 85 16.73 1.32 -7.48
CA ASP A 85 18.18 1.29 -7.32
C ASP A 85 18.73 0.02 -8.02
N LYS A 86 19.87 0.17 -8.71
CA LYS A 86 20.55 -0.94 -9.38
C LYS A 86 20.92 -2.05 -8.39
N ASP A 87 21.24 -1.68 -7.15
CA ASP A 87 21.60 -2.63 -6.11
C ASP A 87 20.38 -3.34 -5.50
N ARG A 88 19.15 -2.88 -5.83
CA ARG A 88 17.88 -3.39 -5.29
C ARG A 88 16.99 -4.10 -6.31
N ILE A 89 17.53 -4.48 -7.48
CA ILE A 89 16.76 -5.16 -8.54
C ILE A 89 16.07 -6.43 -8.00
N LEU A 90 16.77 -7.22 -7.17
CA LEU A 90 16.21 -8.43 -6.58
C LEU A 90 15.08 -8.14 -5.60
N GLU A 91 15.23 -7.09 -4.78
CA GLU A 91 14.21 -6.64 -3.82
C GLU A 91 12.98 -6.09 -4.53
N THR A 92 13.18 -5.36 -5.63
CA THR A 92 12.13 -4.85 -6.52
C THR A 92 11.32 -5.99 -7.13
N ASN A 93 12.00 -6.99 -7.68
CA ASN A 93 11.33 -8.16 -8.23
C ASN A 93 10.57 -8.93 -7.14
N ALA A 94 11.18 -9.14 -5.97
CA ALA A 94 10.54 -9.80 -4.83
C ALA A 94 9.29 -9.05 -4.36
N LEU A 95 9.34 -7.71 -4.33
CA LEU A 95 8.19 -6.87 -4.00
C LEU A 95 7.03 -7.08 -4.96
N PHE A 96 7.27 -7.05 -6.28
CA PHE A 96 6.20 -7.27 -7.26
C PHE A 96 5.66 -8.71 -7.24
N HIS A 97 6.52 -9.71 -6.98
CA HIS A 97 6.06 -11.08 -6.74
C HIS A 97 5.17 -11.19 -5.50
N LEU A 98 5.55 -10.52 -4.41
CA LEU A 98 4.74 -10.43 -3.19
C LEU A 98 3.36 -9.81 -3.50
N LEU A 99 3.31 -8.66 -4.17
CA LEU A 99 2.06 -7.99 -4.54
C LEU A 99 1.18 -8.90 -5.43
N ASN A 100 1.77 -9.55 -6.42
CA ASN A 100 1.07 -10.51 -7.29
C ASN A 100 0.52 -11.69 -6.48
N SER A 101 1.28 -12.24 -5.52
CA SER A 101 0.81 -13.32 -4.62
C SER A 101 -0.41 -12.91 -3.79
N GLN A 102 -0.60 -11.61 -3.57
CA GLN A 102 -1.74 -11.03 -2.86
C GLN A 102 -2.91 -10.65 -3.78
N ASN A 103 -2.85 -11.05 -5.06
CA ASN A 103 -3.82 -10.78 -6.14
C ASN A 103 -3.83 -9.33 -6.62
N TYR A 104 -2.72 -8.60 -6.49
CA TYR A 104 -2.59 -7.28 -7.10
C TYR A 104 -1.97 -7.36 -8.49
N VAL A 105 -2.56 -6.64 -9.44
CA VAL A 105 -1.98 -6.43 -10.77
C VAL A 105 -1.66 -4.96 -10.97
N ILE A 106 -0.60 -4.67 -11.71
CA ILE A 106 -0.27 -3.31 -12.11
C ILE A 106 -1.18 -2.91 -13.27
N PHE A 107 -1.93 -1.82 -13.15
CA PHE A 107 -2.77 -1.29 -14.22
C PHE A 107 -2.29 0.07 -14.75
N HIS A 108 -1.40 0.75 -14.03
CA HIS A 108 -0.76 1.98 -14.47
C HIS A 108 0.62 2.13 -13.84
N LYS A 109 1.53 2.79 -14.57
CA LYS A 109 2.86 3.18 -14.13
C LYS A 109 3.15 4.56 -14.67
N ASP A 110 3.78 5.42 -13.87
CA ASP A 110 4.27 6.71 -14.31
C ASP A 110 5.67 6.96 -13.75
N ILE A 111 6.52 7.60 -14.54
CA ILE A 111 7.87 7.93 -14.10
C ILE A 111 7.77 9.16 -13.18
N ASN A 112 8.52 9.15 -12.07
CA ASN A 112 8.60 10.36 -11.24
C ASN A 112 9.29 11.47 -12.06
N GLN A 113 8.56 12.56 -12.35
CA GLN A 113 9.07 13.65 -13.18
C GLN A 113 10.24 14.42 -12.55
N LEU A 114 10.36 14.42 -11.23
CA LEU A 114 11.45 15.04 -10.49
C LEU A 114 12.68 14.13 -10.42
N PHE A 115 12.46 12.82 -10.34
CA PHE A 115 13.52 11.81 -10.18
C PHE A 115 13.35 10.60 -11.14
N PRO A 116 13.43 10.83 -12.46
CA PRO A 116 12.97 9.85 -13.46
C PRO A 116 13.79 8.56 -13.53
N TYR A 117 14.97 8.53 -12.92
CA TYR A 117 15.86 7.38 -12.89
C TYR A 117 15.87 6.65 -11.54
N TYR A 118 15.20 7.20 -10.52
CA TYR A 118 15.30 6.73 -9.14
C TYR A 118 13.95 6.37 -8.54
N ALA A 119 12.83 6.75 -9.16
CA ALA A 119 11.51 6.42 -8.65
C ALA A 119 10.48 6.27 -9.78
N CYS A 120 9.53 5.38 -9.56
CA CYS A 120 8.39 5.16 -10.45
C CYS A 120 7.13 4.93 -9.62
N GLU A 121 6.05 5.60 -10.01
CA GLU A 121 4.74 5.53 -9.38
C GLU A 121 3.96 4.37 -10.00
N TYR A 122 3.50 3.43 -9.18
CA TYR A 122 2.73 2.26 -9.60
C TYR A 122 1.31 2.34 -9.05
N ALA A 123 0.33 2.12 -9.91
CA ALA A 123 -1.04 1.87 -9.49
C ALA A 123 -1.38 0.39 -9.66
N LEU A 124 -1.80 -0.22 -8.54
CA LEU A 124 -2.16 -1.63 -8.47
C LEU A 124 -3.62 -1.81 -8.10
N LEU A 125 -4.27 -2.79 -8.74
CA LEU A 125 -5.66 -3.16 -8.49
C LEU A 125 -5.71 -4.59 -7.96
N ARG A 126 -6.44 -4.81 -6.86
CA ARG A 126 -6.70 -6.16 -6.36
C ARG A 126 -7.78 -6.84 -7.19
N LEU A 127 -7.45 -7.95 -7.82
CA LEU A 127 -8.37 -8.77 -8.60
C LEU A 127 -8.83 -10.03 -7.86
N ASN A 128 -9.89 -10.64 -8.37
CA ASN A 128 -10.35 -11.94 -7.91
C ASN A 128 -9.34 -13.03 -8.35
N ARG A 129 -9.13 -14.05 -7.50
CA ARG A 129 -8.33 -15.26 -7.83
C ARG A 129 -8.71 -15.93 -9.15
N ALA A 130 -9.97 -15.82 -9.60
CA ALA A 130 -10.42 -16.35 -10.89
C ALA A 130 -9.59 -15.78 -12.06
N PHE A 131 -9.25 -14.49 -12.03
CA PHE A 131 -8.42 -13.83 -13.03
C PHE A 131 -7.05 -14.50 -13.21
N PHE A 132 -6.47 -15.05 -12.14
CA PHE A 132 -5.15 -15.67 -12.16
C PHE A 132 -5.18 -17.15 -12.56
N ARG A 133 -6.35 -17.79 -12.57
CA ARG A 133 -6.51 -19.21 -12.94
C ARG A 133 -6.66 -19.41 -14.45
N GLU A 134 -7.22 -18.44 -15.15
CA GLU A 134 -7.45 -18.50 -16.61
C GLU A 134 -6.18 -18.28 -17.44
N ASN A 135 -5.06 -17.87 -16.82
CA ASN A 135 -3.79 -17.62 -17.51
C ASN A 135 -2.77 -18.78 -17.40
N LEU A 136 -3.22 -19.97 -16.99
CA LEU A 136 -2.39 -21.19 -16.85
C LEU A 136 -2.80 -22.32 -17.82
N SER A 137 -3.69 -22.03 -18.78
CA SER A 137 -4.04 -22.90 -19.91
C SER A 137 -3.41 -22.39 -21.20
#